data_AF-M7BB57-F1
#
_entry.id   AF-M7BB57-F1
#
_cell.length_a   1.000
_cell.length_b   1.000
_cell.length_c   1.000
_cell.angle_alpha   90.00
_cell.angle_beta   90.00
_cell.angle_gamma   90.00
#
_symmetry.space_group_name_H-M   'P 1'
#
loop_
_entity.id
_entity.type
_entity.pdbx_description
1 polymer ?
#
loop_
_entity_poly.entity_id
_entity_poly.type
_entity_poly.pdbx_seq_one_letter_code
_entity_poly.pdbx_strand_id
1 'polypeptide(L)'
;LANHQVVLGRYEFTLWDSLPKFEDSLQERNRKEFKVLVEEGLVAAKASRQAALDAVDTAARSMASAVSMRQASWLLLSGLSSEA
;
A
#
# COMPACT_ATOMS: atom_id res chain seq x y z
N LEU A 1 3.09 -6.53 -8.76
CA LEU A 1 3.16 -6.94 -7.34
C LEU A 1 2.51 -5.90 -6.43
N ALA A 2 3.03 -4.67 -6.36
CA ALA A 2 2.52 -3.64 -5.44
C ALA A 2 1.04 -3.27 -5.68
N ASN A 3 0.59 -3.12 -6.93
CA ASN A 3 -0.85 -2.88 -7.23
C ASN A 3 -1.74 -4.02 -6.71
N HIS A 4 -1.30 -5.27 -6.85
CA HIS A 4 -2.05 -6.42 -6.33
C HIS A 4 -2.10 -6.40 -4.79
N GLN A 5 -0.98 -6.04 -4.14
CA GLN A 5 -0.92 -5.91 -2.68
C GLN A 5 -1.82 -4.78 -2.15
N VAL A 6 -1.98 -3.66 -2.88
CA VAL A 6 -2.92 -2.60 -2.51
C VAL A 6 -4.37 -3.11 -2.55
N VAL A 7 -4.74 -3.87 -3.59
CA VAL A 7 -6.08 -4.48 -3.71
C VAL A 7 -6.31 -5.51 -2.61
N LEU A 8 -5.33 -6.37 -2.35
CA LEU A 8 -5.40 -7.36 -1.28
C LEU A 8 -5.56 -6.69 0.09
N GLY A 9 -4.75 -5.68 0.42
CA GLY A 9 -4.86 -4.97 1.69
C GLY A 9 -6.19 -4.23 1.86
N ARG A 10 -6.81 -3.76 0.76
CA ARG A 10 -8.18 -3.24 0.80
C ARG A 10 -9.20 -4.33 1.13
N TYR A 11 -9.08 -5.50 0.51
CA TYR A 11 -9.97 -6.63 0.80
C TYR A 11 -9.83 -7.11 2.25
N GLU A 12 -8.59 -7.29 2.72
CA GLU A 12 -8.30 -7.69 4.11
C GLU A 12 -8.89 -6.68 5.10
N PHE A 13 -8.72 -5.37 4.85
CA PHE A 13 -9.32 -4.34 5.69
C PHE A 13 -10.86 -4.48 5.73
N THR A 14 -11.51 -4.62 4.58
CA THR A 14 -12.97 -4.79 4.52
C THR A 14 -13.44 -6.07 5.20
N LEU A 15 -12.65 -7.15 5.13
CA LEU A 15 -12.94 -8.39 5.85
C LEU A 15 -12.92 -8.15 7.36
N TRP A 16 -11.82 -7.62 7.90
CA TRP A 16 -11.67 -7.34 9.33
C TRP A 16 -12.71 -6.36 9.86
N ASP A 17 -13.00 -5.29 9.11
CA ASP A 17 -14.01 -4.28 9.45
C ASP A 17 -15.44 -4.87 9.48
N SER A 18 -15.67 -5.97 8.75
CA SER A 18 -16.95 -6.66 8.75
C SER A 18 -17.13 -7.66 9.90
N LEU A 19 -16.06 -8.05 10.59
CA LEU A 19 -16.12 -9.08 11.63
C LEU A 19 -16.86 -8.67 12.92
N PRO A 20 -16.86 -7.40 13.39
CA PRO A 20 -17.59 -6.99 14.59
C PRO A 20 -19.07 -7.39 14.61
N LYS A 21 -19.73 -7.55 13.45
CA LYS A 21 -21.12 -8.03 13.35
C LYS A 21 -21.36 -9.42 13.95
N PHE A 22 -20.31 -10.21 14.16
CA PHE A 22 -20.40 -11.55 14.74
C PHE A 22 -20.17 -11.56 16.26
N GLU A 23 -19.77 -10.43 16.86
CA GLU A 23 -19.41 -10.36 18.29
C GLU A 23 -20.54 -10.87 19.19
N ASP A 24 -21.78 -10.47 18.92
CA ASP A 24 -22.93 -10.86 19.75
C ASP A 24 -23.29 -12.35 19.66
N SER A 25 -22.83 -13.04 18.61
CA SER A 25 -22.99 -14.48 18.45
C SER A 25 -21.96 -15.29 19.26
N LEU A 26 -20.95 -14.63 19.84
CA LEU A 26 -19.92 -15.29 20.62
C LEU A 26 -20.32 -15.44 22.09
N GLN A 27 -19.83 -16.52 22.71
CA GLN A 27 -19.86 -16.67 24.16
C GLN A 27 -19.11 -15.53 24.83
N GLU A 28 -19.63 -15.02 25.95
CA GLU A 28 -19.09 -13.85 26.67
C GLU A 28 -17.57 -13.93 26.89
N ARG A 29 -17.09 -15.11 27.30
CA ARG A 29 -15.67 -15.36 27.56
C ARG A 29 -14.76 -15.14 26.34
N ASN A 30 -15.28 -15.30 25.12
CA ASN A 30 -14.52 -15.17 23.87
C ASN A 30 -14.59 -13.75 23.28
N ARG A 31 -15.53 -12.91 23.70
CA ARG A 31 -15.77 -11.58 23.09
C ARG A 31 -14.56 -10.66 23.21
N LYS A 32 -13.86 -10.70 24.35
CA LYS A 32 -12.68 -9.88 24.58
C LYS A 32 -11.52 -10.25 23.64
N GLU A 33 -11.22 -11.53 23.52
CA GLU A 33 -10.17 -12.03 22.62
C GLU A 33 -10.51 -11.74 21.16
N PHE A 34 -11.78 -11.92 20.78
CA PHE A 34 -12.25 -11.58 19.45
C PHE A 34 -12.03 -10.11 19.09
N LYS A 35 -12.35 -9.17 20.00
CA LYS A 35 -12.10 -7.74 19.78
C LYS A 35 -10.63 -7.45 19.51
N VAL A 36 -9.75 -8.00 20.33
CA VAL A 36 -8.29 -7.81 20.18
C VAL A 36 -7.84 -8.33 18.81
N LEU A 37 -8.28 -9.52 18.40
CA LEU A 37 -7.93 -10.08 17.09
C LEU A 37 -8.44 -9.22 15.93
N VAL A 38 -9.67 -8.69 16.02
CA VAL A 38 -10.21 -7.80 14.98
C VAL A 38 -9.42 -6.49 14.90
N GLU A 39 -9.10 -5.89 16.03
CA GLU A 39 -8.28 -4.66 16.09
C GLU A 39 -6.88 -4.88 15.54
N GLU A 40 -6.20 -5.96 15.93
CA GLU A 40 -4.89 -6.32 15.39
C GLU A 40 -4.94 -6.59 13.88
N GLY A 41 -5.96 -7.30 13.41
CA GLY A 41 -6.19 -7.57 11.99
C GLY A 41 -6.39 -6.29 11.17
N LEU A 42 -7.18 -5.34 11.68
CA LEU A 42 -7.37 -4.02 11.07
C LEU A 42 -6.05 -3.23 10.97
N VAL A 43 -5.27 -3.21 12.06
CA VAL A 43 -3.97 -2.55 12.09
C VAL A 43 -3.00 -3.18 11.09
N ALA A 44 -2.92 -4.50 11.05
CA ALA A 44 -2.07 -5.24 10.13
C ALA A 44 -2.46 -4.99 8.66
N ALA A 45 -3.76 -5.07 8.33
CA ALA A 45 -4.26 -4.80 6.99
C ALA A 45 -3.96 -3.36 6.53
N LYS A 46 -4.12 -2.38 7.43
CA LYS A 46 -3.80 -0.98 7.15
C LYS A 46 -2.29 -0.78 6.91
N ALA A 47 -1.44 -1.38 7.74
CA ALA A 47 0.01 -1.32 7.59
C ALA A 47 0.48 -1.97 6.27
N SER A 48 -0.03 -3.17 5.96
CA SER A 48 0.25 -3.87 4.70
C SER A 48 -0.15 -3.04 3.48
N ARG A 49 -1.35 -2.45 3.50
CA ARG A 49 -1.81 -1.56 2.43
C ARG A 49 -0.92 -0.32 2.29
N GLN A 50 -0.51 0.31 3.38
CA GLN A 50 0.36 1.49 3.33
C GLN A 50 1.74 1.14 2.74
N ALA A 51 2.35 0.04 3.19
CA ALA A 51 3.61 -0.44 2.66
C ALA A 51 3.53 -0.69 1.14
N ALA A 52 2.40 -1.25 0.66
CA ALA A 52 2.18 -1.45 -0.76
C ALA A 52 2.07 -0.11 -1.53
N LEU A 53 1.39 0.89 -0.98
CA LEU A 53 1.30 2.23 -1.58
C LEU A 53 2.67 2.91 -1.65
N ASP A 54 3.46 2.84 -0.57
CA ASP A 54 4.80 3.42 -0.51
C ASP A 54 5.74 2.76 -1.52
N ALA A 55 5.59 1.45 -1.75
CA ALA A 55 6.32 0.72 -2.78
C ALA A 55 5.92 1.17 -4.20
N VAL A 56 4.62 1.40 -4.47
CA VAL A 56 4.15 1.96 -5.75
C VAL A 56 4.75 3.35 -5.98
N ASP A 57 4.71 4.23 -4.98
CA ASP A 57 5.24 5.59 -5.07
C ASP A 57 6.76 5.58 -5.33
N THR A 58 7.50 4.74 -4.61
CA THR A 58 8.95 4.59 -4.80
C THR A 58 9.29 4.09 -6.21
N ALA A 59 8.53 3.13 -6.75
CA ALA A 59 8.68 2.66 -8.11
C ALA A 59 8.37 3.78 -9.14
N ALA A 60 7.30 4.55 -8.92
CA ALA A 60 6.93 5.67 -9.79
C ALA A 60 8.02 6.74 -9.82
N ARG A 61 8.54 7.15 -8.65
CA ARG A 61 9.65 8.12 -8.54
C ARG A 61 10.92 7.61 -9.22
N SER A 62 11.26 6.35 -9.04
CA SER A 62 12.43 5.73 -9.69
C SER A 62 12.31 5.76 -11.22
N MET A 63 11.13 5.43 -11.75
CA MET A 63 10.86 5.51 -13.19
C MET A 63 10.95 6.95 -13.71
N ALA A 64 10.34 7.91 -13.01
CA ALA A 64 10.40 9.32 -13.38
C ALA A 64 11.86 9.82 -13.44
N SER A 65 12.68 9.51 -12.44
CA SER A 65 14.10 9.84 -12.42
C SER A 65 14.86 9.23 -13.60
N ALA A 66 14.64 7.94 -13.89
CA ALA A 66 15.29 7.28 -15.02
C ALA A 66 14.90 7.90 -16.38
N VAL A 67 13.63 8.29 -16.54
CA VAL A 67 13.16 8.98 -17.75
C VAL A 67 13.81 10.35 -17.87
N SER A 68 13.83 11.15 -16.79
CA SER A 68 14.47 12.47 -16.78
C SER A 68 15.96 12.38 -17.10
N MET A 69 16.68 11.42 -16.51
CA MET A 69 18.09 11.19 -16.82
C MET A 69 18.30 10.82 -18.30
N ARG A 70 17.48 9.91 -18.83
CA ARG A 70 17.57 9.50 -20.23
C ARG A 70 17.29 10.67 -21.18
N GLN A 71 16.31 11.51 -20.85
CA GLN A 71 16.00 12.72 -21.62
C GLN A 71 17.17 13.71 -21.58
N ALA A 72 17.74 13.98 -20.42
CA ALA A 72 18.90 14.84 -20.28
C ALA A 72 20.11 14.32 -21.08
N SER A 73 20.41 13.03 -21.00
CA SER A 73 21.48 12.41 -21.79
C SER A 73 21.21 12.51 -23.29
N TRP A 74 19.96 12.30 -23.73
CA TRP A 74 19.60 12.41 -25.15
C TRP A 74 19.75 13.85 -25.67
N LEU A 75 19.28 14.84 -24.90
CA LEU A 75 19.45 16.26 -25.23
C LEU A 75 20.93 16.63 -25.34
N LEU A 76 21.75 16.21 -24.38
CA LEU A 76 23.19 16.44 -24.38
C LEU A 76 23.86 15.83 -25.62
N LEU A 77 23.54 14.58 -25.96
CA LEU A 77 24.07 13.90 -27.15
C LEU A 77 23.61 14.53 -28.46
N SER A 78 22.43 15.15 -28.48
CA SER A 78 21.89 15.84 -29.66
C SER A 78 22.46 17.25 -29.88
N GLY A 79 23.30 17.76 -28.98
CA GLY A 79 23.81 19.14 -29.04
C GLY A 79 22.77 20.19 -28.69
N LEU A 80 21.57 19.78 -28.26
CA LEU A 80 20.47 20.65 -27.83
C LEU A 80 20.49 20.91 -26.32
N SER A 81 21.66 20.76 -25.68
CA SER A 81 21.81 21.07 -24.26
C SER A 81 21.41 22.52 -24.04
N SER A 82 20.34 22.77 -23.29
CA SER A 82 20.08 24.13 -22.83
C SER A 82 21.19 24.50 -21.87
N GLU A 83 22.05 25.44 -22.25
CA GLU A 83 22.80 26.22 -21.29
C GLU A 83 21.76 26.90 -20.38
N ALA A 84 21.77 26.53 -19.09
CA ALA A 84 21.03 27.20 -18.04
C ALA A 84 22.04 27.78 -17.05
#